data_AF-E6LXV8-F1
#
_entry.id   AF-E6LXV8-F1
#
_cell.length_a   1.000
_cell.length_b   1.000
_cell.length_c   1.000
_cell.angle_alpha   90.00
_cell.angle_beta   90.00
_cell.angle_gamma   90.00
#
_symmetry.space_group_name_H-M   'P 1'
#
loop_
_entity.id
_entity.type
_entity.pdbx_description
1 polymer ?
#
loop_
_entity_poly.entity_id
_entity_poly.type
_entity_poly.pdbx_seq_one_letter_code
_entity_poly.pdbx_strand_id
1 'polypeptide(L)'
;MAYPTPQKSSTNPVLIGIAAGLGIIIVALAVFLVVLILGGHNKSGAETNAAQPQSQPTSTVTVSPAPTVTVQQQPTQTQYVSGGQIPWPPSGATATCGSTVAVNNVTSCDFAQNVADAYRSSGTGAVYAYSPVTNVEYKMNCQLSQASVVVCTGGKNAVVYIQQ
;
A
#
# COMPACT_ATOMS: atom_id res chain seq x y z
N MET A 1 -9.35 35.57 69.66
CA MET A 1 -9.83 36.64 68.77
C MET A 1 -8.72 37.06 67.84
N ALA A 2 -8.77 36.61 66.58
CA ALA A 2 -7.85 37.00 65.52
C ALA A 2 -8.65 37.06 64.22
N TYR A 3 -8.61 38.20 63.53
CA TYR A 3 -9.39 38.51 62.34
C TYR A 3 -8.82 37.79 61.10
N PRO A 4 -9.66 37.39 60.13
CA PRO A 4 -9.19 36.91 58.83
C PRO A 4 -8.76 38.10 57.94
N THR A 5 -7.62 37.95 57.26
CA THR A 5 -7.20 38.87 56.18
C THR A 5 -7.86 38.50 54.85
N PRO A 6 -8.34 39.47 54.04
CA PRO A 6 -8.75 39.23 52.67
C PRO A 6 -7.53 39.31 51.73
N GLN A 7 -7.25 38.25 50.98
CA GLN A 7 -6.24 38.24 49.91
C GLN A 7 -6.92 38.37 48.53
N LYS A 8 -6.89 39.61 48.07
CA LYS A 8 -6.76 40.16 46.72
C LYS A 8 -6.99 39.23 45.51
N SER A 9 -7.98 39.65 44.73
CA SER A 9 -8.23 39.42 43.30
C SER A 9 -6.98 39.43 42.40
N SER A 10 -6.87 38.43 41.53
CA SER A 10 -6.67 38.67 40.09
C SER A 10 -7.29 37.55 39.25
N THR A 11 -8.36 37.91 38.56
CA THR A 11 -9.04 37.16 37.51
C THR A 11 -8.08 36.77 36.37
N ASN A 12 -7.90 35.48 36.09
CA ASN A 12 -7.36 34.97 34.82
C ASN A 12 -8.40 34.03 34.17
N PRO A 13 -9.18 34.49 33.17
CA PRO A 13 -10.31 33.76 32.61
C PRO A 13 -9.86 32.81 31.49
N VAL A 14 -9.00 31.84 31.81
CA VAL A 14 -8.55 30.81 30.85
C VAL A 14 -8.83 29.39 31.36
N LEU A 15 -9.38 29.24 32.58
CA LEU A 15 -9.57 27.94 33.25
C LEU A 15 -11.00 27.36 33.19
N ILE A 16 -11.96 28.00 32.51
CA ILE A 16 -13.36 27.50 32.44
C ILE A 16 -13.69 26.82 31.09
N GLY A 17 -12.69 26.46 30.29
CA GLY A 17 -12.90 25.80 28.99
C GLY A 17 -12.63 24.27 28.95
N ILE A 18 -11.86 23.73 29.89
CA ILE A 18 -11.26 22.39 29.72
C ILE A 18 -12.05 21.28 30.45
N ALA A 19 -12.88 21.61 31.43
CA ALA A 19 -13.65 20.61 32.18
C ALA A 19 -14.87 20.04 31.42
N ALA A 20 -15.44 20.78 30.47
CA ALA A 20 -16.63 20.33 29.73
C ALA A 20 -16.31 19.49 28.48
N GLY A 21 -15.15 19.70 27.85
CA GLY A 21 -14.76 18.96 26.63
C GLY A 21 -14.31 17.52 26.91
N LEU A 22 -13.57 17.30 28.01
CA LEU A 22 -13.08 15.96 28.37
C LEU A 22 -14.23 15.00 28.76
N GLY A 23 -15.28 15.53 29.39
CA GLY A 23 -16.45 14.73 29.78
C GLY A 23 -17.21 14.17 28.58
N ILE A 24 -17.38 14.97 27.52
CA ILE A 24 -18.12 14.56 26.32
C ILE A 24 -17.37 13.45 25.56
N ILE A 25 -16.04 13.51 25.50
CA ILE A 25 -15.22 12.50 24.82
C ILE A 25 -15.26 11.16 25.55
N ILE A 26 -15.22 11.16 26.90
CA ILE A 26 -15.29 9.94 27.71
C ILE A 26 -16.67 9.29 27.59
N VAL A 27 -17.74 10.08 27.60
CA VAL A 27 -19.12 9.57 27.44
C VAL A 27 -19.32 8.97 26.04
N ALA A 28 -18.80 9.62 24.98
CA ALA A 28 -18.91 9.11 23.62
C ALA A 28 -18.15 7.77 23.43
N LEU A 29 -16.96 7.63 24.00
CA LEU A 29 -16.19 6.38 23.96
C LEU A 29 -16.87 5.25 24.75
N ALA A 30 -17.44 5.55 25.91
CA ALA A 30 -18.18 4.55 26.68
C ALA A 30 -19.44 4.06 25.93
N VAL A 31 -20.19 4.97 25.30
CA VAL A 31 -21.36 4.61 24.48
C VAL A 31 -20.95 3.78 23.27
N PHE A 32 -19.86 4.15 22.58
CA PHE A 32 -19.36 3.41 21.42
C PHE A 32 -18.94 1.97 21.79
N LEU A 33 -18.25 1.78 22.92
CA LEU A 33 -17.88 0.45 23.40
C LEU A 33 -19.10 -0.39 23.80
N VAL A 34 -20.11 0.22 24.43
CA VAL A 34 -21.37 -0.45 24.77
C VAL A 34 -22.13 -0.90 23.52
N VAL A 35 -22.16 -0.08 22.46
CA VAL A 35 -22.78 -0.43 21.17
C VAL A 35 -22.07 -1.59 20.48
N LEU A 36 -20.73 -1.64 20.54
CA LEU A 36 -19.95 -2.73 19.95
C LEU A 36 -20.12 -4.06 20.71
N ILE A 37 -20.30 -4.01 22.04
CA ILE A 37 -20.45 -5.20 22.87
C ILE A 37 -21.91 -5.72 22.86
N LEU A 38 -22.90 -4.83 22.85
CA LEU A 38 -24.33 -5.20 22.77
C LEU A 38 -24.80 -5.49 21.33
N GLY A 39 -24.17 -4.90 20.32
CA GLY A 39 -24.49 -5.15 18.90
C GLY A 39 -23.90 -6.44 18.32
N GLY A 40 -23.05 -7.14 19.08
CA GLY A 40 -22.29 -8.31 18.62
C GLY A 40 -22.97 -9.68 18.77
N HIS A 41 -24.25 -9.75 19.14
CA HIS A 41 -24.96 -11.03 19.27
C HIS A 41 -26.30 -11.00 18.54
N ASN A 42 -26.37 -11.61 17.35
CA ASN A 42 -27.56 -12.32 16.88
C ASN A 42 -27.15 -13.40 15.87
N LYS A 43 -27.11 -14.66 16.36
CA LYS A 43 -26.99 -15.87 15.54
C LYS A 43 -28.37 -16.25 14.98
N SER A 44 -28.37 -16.65 13.71
CA SER A 44 -29.01 -17.83 13.10
C SER A 44 -30.53 -18.11 13.26
N GLY A 45 -31.19 -18.19 12.09
CA GLY A 45 -32.34 -19.07 11.75
C GLY A 45 -33.74 -18.51 12.05
N ALA A 46 -34.82 -18.75 11.30
CA ALA A 46 -35.12 -19.41 10.04
C ALA A 46 -36.59 -19.04 9.65
N GLU A 47 -36.94 -19.07 8.34
CA GLU A 47 -38.27 -19.37 7.72
C GLU A 47 -39.47 -18.39 7.96
N THR A 48 -40.37 -17.99 7.02
CA THR A 48 -40.93 -18.58 5.78
C THR A 48 -41.63 -17.53 4.85
N ASN A 49 -41.55 -17.76 3.52
CA ASN A 49 -42.52 -17.55 2.41
C ASN A 49 -43.17 -16.17 2.03
N ALA A 50 -42.76 -15.60 0.87
CA ALA A 50 -43.42 -15.69 -0.47
C ALA A 50 -43.48 -14.37 -1.32
N ALA A 51 -42.94 -14.46 -2.56
CA ALA A 51 -43.17 -13.68 -3.81
C ALA A 51 -42.89 -12.15 -3.82
N GLN A 52 -42.16 -11.51 -4.76
CA GLN A 52 -41.72 -11.81 -6.14
C GLN A 52 -40.56 -10.83 -6.55
N PRO A 53 -39.88 -11.04 -7.70
CA PRO A 53 -38.48 -10.66 -7.93
C PRO A 53 -38.27 -9.24 -8.47
N GLN A 54 -37.29 -8.52 -7.92
CA GLN A 54 -36.70 -7.35 -8.58
C GLN A 54 -35.20 -7.60 -8.80
N SER A 55 -34.87 -7.91 -10.05
CA SER A 55 -33.53 -8.12 -10.56
C SER A 55 -32.70 -6.85 -10.40
N GLN A 56 -31.82 -6.81 -9.40
CA GLN A 56 -30.72 -5.86 -9.34
C GLN A 56 -29.44 -6.60 -9.76
N PRO A 57 -28.68 -6.09 -10.74
CA PRO A 57 -27.47 -6.76 -11.18
C PRO A 57 -26.47 -6.81 -10.03
N THR A 58 -26.23 -8.01 -9.53
CA THR A 58 -25.06 -8.32 -8.71
C THR A 58 -23.87 -8.29 -9.65
N SER A 59 -23.01 -7.28 -9.53
CA SER A 59 -21.68 -7.32 -10.13
C SER A 59 -20.85 -8.32 -9.33
N THR A 60 -21.07 -9.60 -9.58
CA THR A 60 -20.15 -10.65 -9.18
C THR A 60 -18.88 -10.44 -9.99
N VAL A 61 -17.86 -9.82 -9.41
CA VAL A 61 -16.52 -9.85 -9.99
C VAL A 61 -16.02 -11.26 -9.79
N THR A 62 -16.31 -12.10 -10.78
CA THR A 62 -15.62 -13.37 -10.96
C THR A 62 -14.14 -13.04 -11.10
N VAL A 63 -13.35 -13.31 -10.06
CA VAL A 63 -11.88 -13.39 -10.17
C VAL A 63 -11.59 -14.52 -11.16
N SER A 64 -11.55 -14.16 -12.43
CA SER A 64 -11.13 -15.05 -13.51
C SER A 64 -9.67 -15.42 -13.23
N PRO A 65 -9.31 -16.72 -13.19
CA PRO A 65 -7.91 -17.09 -13.11
C PRO A 65 -7.20 -16.42 -14.28
N ALA A 66 -6.24 -15.55 -13.97
CA ALA A 66 -5.47 -14.82 -14.96
C ALA A 66 -4.90 -15.82 -15.98
N PRO A 67 -4.92 -15.50 -17.29
CA PRO A 67 -4.37 -16.39 -18.29
C PRO A 67 -2.91 -16.69 -17.94
N THR A 68 -2.60 -17.96 -17.69
CA THR A 68 -1.23 -18.42 -17.60
C THR A 68 -0.68 -18.42 -19.02
N VAL A 69 -0.09 -17.30 -19.43
CA VAL A 69 0.65 -17.23 -20.67
C VAL A 69 2.05 -17.76 -20.39
N THR A 70 2.30 -19.00 -20.81
CA THR A 70 3.64 -19.58 -20.85
C THR A 70 4.42 -18.84 -21.94
N VAL A 71 5.07 -17.73 -21.58
CA VAL A 71 6.03 -17.07 -22.47
C VAL A 71 7.33 -17.88 -22.40
N GLN A 72 7.64 -18.53 -23.51
CA GLN A 72 8.91 -19.21 -23.75
C GLN A 72 10.04 -18.19 -23.62
N GLN A 73 10.84 -18.31 -22.57
CA GLN A 73 12.08 -17.55 -22.36
C GLN A 73 12.97 -17.70 -23.59
N GLN A 74 13.36 -16.59 -24.20
CA GLN A 74 14.58 -16.56 -25.00
C GLN A 74 15.71 -16.02 -24.12
N PRO A 75 16.57 -16.90 -23.56
CA PRO A 75 17.76 -16.47 -22.85
C PRO A 75 18.78 -15.98 -23.87
N THR A 76 18.93 -14.66 -24.03
CA THR A 76 20.15 -14.13 -24.65
C THR A 76 21.25 -14.20 -23.60
N GLN A 77 21.99 -15.31 -23.59
CA GLN A 77 23.23 -15.46 -22.83
C GLN A 77 24.29 -14.51 -23.39
N THR A 78 24.62 -13.46 -22.66
CA THR A 78 25.82 -12.66 -22.92
C THR A 78 26.79 -12.82 -21.77
N GLN A 79 27.80 -13.66 -22.02
CA GLN A 79 29.18 -13.64 -21.54
C GLN A 79 29.47 -12.94 -20.21
N TYR A 80 29.86 -13.75 -19.21
CA TYR A 80 30.47 -13.32 -17.95
C TYR A 80 31.77 -12.52 -18.20
N VAL A 81 31.79 -11.25 -17.81
CA VAL A 81 33.05 -10.54 -17.51
C VAL A 81 33.19 -10.41 -15.99
N SER A 82 34.13 -11.17 -15.45
CA SER A 82 34.52 -11.14 -14.05
C SER A 82 35.17 -9.80 -13.71
N GLY A 83 34.58 -9.04 -12.79
CA GLY A 83 35.24 -7.93 -12.08
C GLY A 83 34.95 -6.50 -12.52
N GLY A 84 34.01 -6.26 -13.45
CA GLY A 84 33.66 -4.91 -13.93
C GLY A 84 32.26 -4.48 -13.50
N GLN A 85 32.12 -3.26 -13.00
CA GLN A 85 30.81 -2.59 -12.87
C GLN A 85 30.12 -2.64 -14.24
N ILE A 86 28.89 -3.19 -14.32
CA ILE A 86 28.15 -3.20 -15.58
C ILE A 86 27.88 -1.74 -15.99
N PRO A 87 28.04 -1.37 -17.28
CA PRO A 87 27.62 -0.07 -17.77
C PRO A 87 26.15 0.21 -17.40
N TRP A 88 25.90 1.38 -16.81
CA TRP A 88 24.55 1.81 -16.47
C TRP A 88 24.03 2.81 -17.51
N PRO A 89 22.79 2.66 -18.00
CA PRO A 89 21.84 1.59 -17.69
C PRO A 89 22.13 0.27 -18.45
N PRO A 90 21.58 -0.87 -18.01
CA PRO A 90 21.72 -2.15 -18.70
C PRO A 90 21.17 -2.08 -20.13
N SER A 91 21.70 -2.90 -21.04
CA SER A 91 21.34 -2.91 -22.47
C SER A 91 19.85 -3.17 -22.76
N GLY A 92 19.13 -3.80 -21.83
CA GLY A 92 17.68 -4.01 -21.93
C GLY A 92 16.83 -2.84 -21.45
N ALA A 93 17.42 -1.74 -20.99
CA ALA A 93 16.72 -0.52 -20.63
C ALA A 93 16.55 0.40 -21.85
N THR A 94 15.40 1.04 -21.94
CA THR A 94 15.08 2.04 -22.97
C THR A 94 15.06 3.46 -22.40
N ALA A 95 14.96 3.62 -21.08
CA ALA A 95 15.02 4.91 -20.41
C ALA A 95 15.58 4.79 -18.98
N THR A 96 16.19 5.88 -18.49
CA THR A 96 16.62 6.03 -17.09
C THR A 96 15.63 6.91 -16.35
N CYS A 97 15.23 6.48 -15.16
CA CYS A 97 14.28 7.16 -14.27
C CYS A 97 14.97 7.74 -13.04
N GLY A 98 16.20 8.24 -13.22
CA GLY A 98 17.10 8.67 -12.16
C GLY A 98 18.49 8.04 -12.33
N SER A 99 19.33 8.15 -11.30
CA SER A 99 20.70 7.61 -11.32
C SER A 99 20.77 6.10 -11.13
N THR A 100 19.79 5.50 -10.44
CA THR A 100 19.82 4.07 -10.04
C THR A 100 18.63 3.26 -10.54
N VAL A 101 17.69 3.86 -11.26
CA VAL A 101 16.49 3.18 -11.77
C VAL A 101 16.39 3.35 -13.28
N ALA A 102 16.16 2.25 -13.99
CA ALA A 102 15.96 2.24 -15.44
C ALA A 102 14.85 1.27 -15.83
N VAL A 103 14.26 1.48 -17.01
CA VAL A 103 13.02 0.82 -17.43
C VAL A 103 13.05 0.40 -18.89
N ASN A 104 12.17 -0.52 -19.27
CA ASN A 104 11.85 -0.80 -20.68
C ASN A 104 10.71 0.12 -21.20
N ASN A 105 10.36 0.00 -22.49
CA ASN A 105 9.46 0.95 -23.16
C ASN A 105 8.03 0.96 -22.58
N VAL A 106 7.59 -0.15 -21.99
CA VAL A 106 6.22 -0.30 -21.48
C VAL A 106 6.06 0.14 -20.03
N THR A 107 7.15 0.51 -19.36
CA THR A 107 7.18 0.81 -17.92
C THR A 107 7.40 2.30 -17.73
N SER A 108 6.50 2.98 -17.00
CA SER A 108 6.66 4.39 -16.66
C SER A 108 7.65 4.59 -15.51
N CYS A 109 8.31 5.75 -15.49
CA CYS A 109 9.26 6.07 -14.42
C CYS A 109 8.61 6.16 -13.04
N ASP A 110 7.41 6.71 -12.93
CA ASP A 110 6.70 6.81 -11.64
C ASP A 110 6.39 5.42 -11.06
N PHE A 111 5.98 4.48 -11.92
CA PHE A 111 5.76 3.10 -11.49
C PHE A 111 7.09 2.43 -11.09
N ALA A 112 8.16 2.66 -11.85
CA ALA A 112 9.47 2.09 -11.56
C ALA A 112 10.06 2.57 -10.22
N GLN A 113 9.79 3.81 -9.83
CA GLN A 113 10.18 4.31 -8.50
C GLN A 113 9.46 3.55 -7.39
N ASN A 114 8.15 3.36 -7.51
CA ASN A 114 7.38 2.58 -6.53
C ASN A 114 7.85 1.10 -6.46
N VAL A 115 8.25 0.50 -7.59
CA VAL A 115 8.85 -0.84 -7.61
C VAL A 115 10.20 -0.84 -6.90
N ALA A 116 11.03 0.17 -7.11
CA ALA A 116 12.33 0.28 -6.46
C ALA A 116 12.19 0.44 -4.93
N ASP A 117 11.23 1.22 -4.47
CA ASP A 117 10.95 1.38 -3.03
C ASP A 117 10.38 0.10 -2.42
N ALA A 118 9.46 -0.58 -3.11
CA ALA A 118 8.94 -1.88 -2.68
C ALA A 118 10.06 -2.93 -2.56
N TYR A 119 10.99 -2.95 -3.53
CA TYR A 119 12.17 -3.81 -3.49
C TYR A 119 13.11 -3.45 -2.34
N ARG A 120 13.43 -2.17 -2.12
CA ARG A 120 14.31 -1.77 -1.00
C ARG A 120 13.74 -2.12 0.36
N SER A 121 12.41 -2.11 0.47
CA SER A 121 11.70 -2.52 1.69
C SER A 121 11.65 -4.05 1.88
N SER A 122 11.41 -4.80 0.80
CA SER A 122 11.09 -6.24 0.88
C SER A 122 12.25 -7.17 0.51
N GLY A 123 13.22 -6.67 -0.24
CA GLY A 123 14.30 -7.46 -0.85
C GLY A 123 13.85 -8.24 -2.09
N THR A 124 14.62 -9.28 -2.43
CA THR A 124 14.37 -10.15 -3.58
C THR A 124 13.10 -10.98 -3.41
N GLY A 125 12.48 -11.36 -4.53
CA GLY A 125 11.25 -12.14 -4.58
C GLY A 125 10.07 -11.32 -5.10
N ALA A 126 8.86 -11.76 -4.75
CA ALA A 126 7.65 -11.05 -5.14
C ALA A 126 7.48 -9.76 -4.32
N VAL A 127 7.33 -8.64 -5.02
CA VAL A 127 6.96 -7.34 -4.44
C VAL A 127 5.70 -6.82 -5.10
N TYR A 128 4.92 -6.05 -4.37
CA TYR A 128 3.70 -5.40 -4.87
C TYR A 128 3.94 -3.89 -4.92
N ALA A 129 3.63 -3.28 -6.06
CA ALA A 129 3.85 -1.85 -6.27
C ALA A 129 2.65 -1.21 -6.96
N TYR A 130 2.19 -0.09 -6.42
CA TYR A 130 1.15 0.73 -7.03
C TYR A 130 1.66 1.48 -8.25
N SER A 131 0.90 1.49 -9.34
CA SER A 131 1.16 2.32 -10.52
C SER A 131 0.24 3.55 -10.52
N PRO A 132 0.78 4.78 -10.36
CA PRO A 132 0.00 6.01 -10.48
C PRO A 132 -0.57 6.23 -11.88
N VAL A 133 0.08 5.67 -12.92
CA VAL A 133 -0.33 5.83 -14.32
C VAL A 133 -1.58 5.02 -14.62
N THR A 134 -1.70 3.82 -14.07
CA THR A 134 -2.86 2.93 -14.33
C THR A 134 -3.82 2.80 -13.16
N ASN A 135 -3.49 3.36 -11.99
CA ASN A 135 -4.23 3.24 -10.73
C ASN A 135 -4.45 1.77 -10.30
N VAL A 136 -3.45 0.92 -10.50
CA VAL A 136 -3.49 -0.51 -10.20
C VAL A 136 -2.22 -0.94 -9.48
N GLU A 137 -2.34 -1.87 -8.54
CA GLU A 137 -1.21 -2.55 -7.91
C GLU A 137 -0.76 -3.75 -8.76
N TYR A 138 0.53 -3.83 -9.06
CA TYR A 138 1.12 -4.92 -9.81
C TYR A 138 2.07 -5.74 -8.95
N LYS A 139 2.00 -7.06 -9.10
CA LYS A 139 3.03 -7.97 -8.63
C LYS A 139 4.23 -7.94 -9.59
N MET A 140 5.40 -7.69 -9.03
CA MET A 140 6.70 -7.76 -9.69
C MET A 140 7.54 -8.82 -9.00
N ASN A 141 8.39 -9.53 -9.73
CA ASN A 141 9.34 -10.48 -9.18
C ASN A 141 10.76 -9.93 -9.37
N CYS A 142 11.40 -9.59 -8.26
CA CYS A 142 12.73 -9.00 -8.22
C CYS A 142 13.80 -10.04 -7.94
N GLN A 143 14.84 -10.06 -8.76
CA GLN A 143 15.98 -10.94 -8.57
C GLN A 143 17.29 -10.17 -8.71
N LEU A 144 18.28 -10.54 -7.90
CA LEU A 144 19.65 -10.09 -8.08
C LEU A 144 20.19 -10.68 -9.38
N SER A 145 20.59 -9.80 -10.29
CA SER A 145 21.35 -10.13 -11.48
C SER A 145 22.83 -9.86 -11.23
N GLN A 146 23.63 -9.99 -12.28
CA GLN A 146 25.08 -9.78 -12.23
C GLN A 146 25.42 -8.33 -11.81
N ALA A 147 26.59 -8.18 -11.17
CA ALA A 147 27.20 -6.92 -10.76
C ALA A 147 26.25 -5.90 -10.08
N SER A 148 25.55 -6.34 -9.05
CA SER A 148 24.76 -5.46 -8.17
C SER A 148 23.58 -4.76 -8.85
N VAL A 149 23.09 -5.30 -9.96
CA VAL A 149 21.84 -4.87 -10.58
C VAL A 149 20.73 -5.83 -10.20
N VAL A 150 19.61 -5.30 -9.73
CA VAL A 150 18.39 -6.04 -9.47
C VAL A 150 17.46 -5.85 -10.65
N VAL A 151 16.83 -6.93 -11.09
CA VAL A 151 15.86 -6.90 -12.18
C VAL A 151 14.51 -7.34 -11.64
N CYS A 152 13.54 -6.43 -11.67
CA CYS A 152 12.16 -6.69 -11.31
C CYS A 152 11.32 -6.83 -12.58
N THR A 153 10.63 -7.96 -12.75
CA THR A 153 9.77 -8.21 -13.91
C THR A 153 8.36 -8.59 -13.49
N GLY A 154 7.35 -8.16 -14.24
CA GLY A 154 5.95 -8.45 -13.90
C GLY A 154 4.94 -7.61 -14.65
N GLY A 155 3.71 -7.56 -14.13
CA GLY A 155 2.61 -6.80 -14.73
C GLY A 155 2.40 -7.10 -16.22
N LYS A 156 2.40 -6.06 -17.06
CA LYS A 156 2.22 -6.14 -18.52
C LYS A 156 3.56 -6.12 -19.27
N ASN A 157 4.45 -7.07 -18.95
CA ASN A 157 5.85 -7.10 -19.44
C ASN A 157 6.70 -5.93 -18.94
N ALA A 158 6.39 -5.43 -17.75
CA ALA A 158 7.18 -4.41 -17.12
C ALA A 158 8.54 -4.97 -16.72
N VAL A 159 9.60 -4.20 -16.98
CA VAL A 159 10.96 -4.51 -16.55
C VAL A 159 11.53 -3.25 -15.91
N VAL A 160 11.96 -3.40 -14.67
CA VAL A 160 12.62 -2.35 -13.88
C VAL A 160 13.99 -2.87 -13.47
N TYR A 161 15.02 -2.08 -13.78
CA TYR A 161 16.39 -2.30 -13.35
C TYR A 161 16.67 -1.36 -12.18
N ILE A 162 17.27 -1.90 -11.11
CA ILE A 162 17.65 -1.14 -9.92
C ILE A 162 19.13 -1.40 -9.65
N GLN A 163 19.94 -0.36 -9.67
CA GLN A 163 21.32 -0.41 -9.24
C GLN A 163 21.39 -0.30 -7.71
N GLN A 164 22.11 -1.24 -7.08
CA GLN A 164 22.36 -1.27 -5.63
C GLN A 164 23.51 -0.35 -5.22
#